data_AF-A0A6L8EIC3-F1
#
_entry.id   AF-A0A6L8EIC3-F1
#
_cell.length_a   1.000
_cell.length_b   1.000
_cell.length_c   1.000
_cell.angle_alpha   90.00
_cell.angle_beta   90.00
_cell.angle_gamma   90.00
#
_symmetry.space_group_name_H-M   'P 1'
#
loop_
_entity.id
_entity.type
_entity.pdbx_description
1 polymer ?
#
loop_
_entity_poly.entity_id
_entity_poly.type
_entity_poly.pdbx_seq_one_letter_code
_entity_poly.pdbx_strand_id
1 'polypeptide(L)'
;MDYLTWLQDSALGTWVAGSIWGYPIVLACHALGMAVVAGTVTMICIRILGFARAVPLTLFARLSAIAWAGLVLNIVTGLALFSGDPVKFFYHPVFWIKISLITMGAVLLWLVVRALRNAAAMPEAGPDTPAGAKLVAGCSLAFWAGAIIAGRLIAYIEFGNGM
;
A
#
# COMPACT_ATOMS: atom_id res chain seq x y z
N MET A 1 18.20 18.42 -10.25
CA MET A 1 17.03 19.29 -10.07
C MET A 1 16.20 19.34 -11.34
N ASP A 2 16.85 19.45 -12.50
CA ASP A 2 16.23 19.55 -13.83
C ASP A 2 15.17 18.48 -14.14
N TYR A 3 15.35 17.25 -13.66
CA TYR A 3 14.37 16.17 -13.86
C TYR A 3 13.09 16.32 -13.02
N LEU A 4 13.22 16.80 -11.77
CA LEU A 4 12.04 17.00 -10.89
C LEU A 4 11.22 18.20 -11.37
N THR A 5 11.89 19.26 -11.83
CA THR A 5 11.22 20.41 -12.44
C THR A 5 10.56 20.02 -13.76
N TRP A 6 11.22 19.24 -14.62
CA TRP A 6 10.61 18.69 -15.83
C TRP A 6 9.34 17.86 -15.54
N LEU A 7 9.37 17.03 -14.48
CA LEU A 7 8.21 16.23 -14.09
C LEU A 7 7.06 17.11 -13.57
N GLN A 8 7.39 18.16 -12.80
CA GLN A 8 6.42 19.12 -12.27
C GLN A 8 5.74 19.93 -13.37
N ASP A 9 6.53 20.36 -14.37
CA ASP A 9 6.06 21.15 -15.51
C ASP A 9 5.34 20.30 -16.58
N SER A 10 5.30 18.98 -16.41
CA SER A 10 4.57 18.08 -17.30
C SER A 10 3.07 18.36 -17.29
N ALA A 11 2.36 17.93 -18.34
CA ALA A 11 0.90 18.07 -18.41
C ALA A 11 0.18 17.40 -17.24
N LEU A 12 0.72 16.29 -16.72
CA LEU A 12 0.18 15.62 -15.54
C LEU A 12 0.44 16.42 -14.27
N GLY A 13 1.68 16.88 -14.06
CA GLY A 13 2.07 17.63 -12.87
C GLY A 13 1.30 18.94 -12.73
N THR A 14 1.25 19.72 -13.81
CA THR A 14 0.49 20.97 -13.89
C THR A 14 -1.02 20.76 -13.72
N TRP A 15 -1.59 19.69 -14.28
CA TRP A 15 -3.01 19.36 -14.08
C TRP A 15 -3.31 18.96 -12.63
N VAL A 16 -2.48 18.12 -12.01
CA VAL A 16 -2.65 17.71 -10.61
C VAL A 16 -2.54 18.91 -9.68
N ALA A 17 -1.53 19.77 -9.85
CA ALA A 17 -1.28 20.90 -8.96
C ALA A 17 -2.22 22.10 -9.19
N GLY A 18 -2.58 22.38 -10.45
CA GLY A 18 -3.29 23.60 -10.84
C GLY A 18 -4.79 23.45 -11.06
N SER A 19 -5.31 22.23 -11.22
CA SER A 19 -6.74 22.01 -11.44
C SER A 19 -7.51 21.83 -10.13
N ILE A 20 -8.70 22.43 -10.04
CA ILE A 20 -9.65 22.18 -8.96
C ILE A 20 -10.09 20.71 -8.86
N TRP A 21 -9.94 19.93 -9.94
CA TRP A 21 -10.33 18.52 -10.01
C TRP A 21 -9.15 17.56 -9.98
N GLY A 22 -7.96 18.00 -10.40
CA GLY A 22 -6.78 17.15 -10.55
C GLY A 22 -6.38 16.50 -9.24
N TYR A 23 -5.96 17.31 -8.27
CA TYR A 23 -5.55 16.82 -6.95
C TYR A 23 -6.66 16.01 -6.24
N PRO A 24 -7.92 16.48 -6.11
CA PRO A 24 -8.95 15.74 -5.37
C PRO A 24 -9.30 14.38 -5.99
N ILE A 25 -9.41 14.28 -7.31
CA ILE A 25 -9.74 13.01 -7.98
C ILE A 25 -8.60 12.01 -7.78
N VAL A 26 -7.36 12.42 -8.04
CA VAL A 26 -6.20 11.53 -7.89
C VAL A 26 -6.05 11.11 -6.44
N LEU A 27 -6.23 12.02 -5.48
CA LEU A 27 -6.17 11.71 -4.06
C LEU A 27 -7.27 10.72 -3.63
N ALA A 28 -8.50 10.90 -4.12
CA ALA A 28 -9.59 9.98 -3.84
C ALA A 28 -9.31 8.58 -4.41
N CYS A 29 -8.86 8.49 -5.66
CA CYS A 29 -8.46 7.22 -6.26
C CYS A 29 -7.29 6.57 -5.51
N HIS A 30 -6.32 7.35 -5.05
CA HIS A 30 -5.21 6.88 -4.22
C HIS A 30 -5.71 6.27 -2.90
N ALA A 31 -6.62 6.97 -2.21
CA ALA A 31 -7.22 6.49 -0.97
C ALA A 31 -8.02 5.19 -1.18
N LEU A 32 -8.78 5.07 -2.28
CA LEU A 32 -9.47 3.83 -2.65
C LEU A 32 -8.49 2.69 -2.91
N GLY A 33 -7.41 2.94 -3.66
CA GLY A 33 -6.34 1.96 -3.87
C GLY A 33 -5.72 1.49 -2.55
N MET A 34 -5.43 2.42 -1.64
CA MET A 34 -4.95 2.10 -0.29
C MET A 34 -5.95 1.23 0.49
N ALA A 35 -7.23 1.60 0.48
CA ALA A 35 -8.26 0.85 1.19
C ALA A 35 -8.39 -0.58 0.67
N VAL A 36 -8.32 -0.75 -0.65
CA VAL A 36 -8.36 -2.07 -1.29
C VAL A 36 -7.15 -2.92 -0.88
N VAL A 37 -5.91 -2.42 -1.05
CA VAL A 37 -4.71 -3.21 -0.73
C VAL A 37 -4.58 -3.47 0.77
N ALA A 38 -4.69 -2.44 1.62
CA ALA A 38 -4.53 -2.59 3.06
C ALA A 38 -5.68 -3.42 3.66
N GLY A 39 -6.91 -3.22 3.20
CA GLY A 39 -8.08 -3.99 3.66
C GLY A 39 -7.97 -5.47 3.29
N THR A 40 -7.62 -5.79 2.04
CA THR A 40 -7.44 -7.18 1.61
C THR A 40 -6.27 -7.86 2.30
N VAL A 41 -5.12 -7.20 2.43
CA VAL A 41 -3.98 -7.72 3.19
C VAL A 41 -4.37 -7.98 4.65
N THR A 42 -5.13 -7.06 5.25
CA THR A 42 -5.59 -7.21 6.63
C THR A 42 -6.46 -8.44 6.82
N MET A 43 -7.42 -8.68 5.92
CA MET A 43 -8.26 -9.88 5.94
C MET A 43 -7.42 -11.17 5.85
N ILE A 44 -6.41 -11.20 4.97
CA ILE A 44 -5.50 -12.34 4.83
C ILE A 44 -4.68 -12.55 6.11
N CYS A 45 -4.13 -11.47 6.68
CA CYS A 45 -3.29 -11.54 7.88
C CYS A 45 -4.09 -11.99 9.11
N ILE A 46 -5.30 -11.46 9.32
CA ILE A 46 -6.21 -11.89 10.42
C ILE A 46 -6.51 -13.39 10.32
N ARG A 47 -6.72 -13.88 9.10
CA ARG A 47 -6.92 -15.32 8.88
C ARG A 47 -5.67 -16.13 9.24
N ILE A 48 -4.48 -15.68 8.86
CA ILE A 48 -3.20 -16.36 9.15
C ILE A 48 -2.89 -16.36 10.64
N LEU A 49 -3.20 -15.26 11.33
CA LEU A 49 -3.06 -15.13 12.78
C LEU A 49 -4.00 -16.07 13.57
N GLY A 50 -5.05 -16.57 12.90
CA GLY A 50 -5.92 -17.61 13.45
C GLY A 50 -7.19 -17.08 14.11
N PHE A 51 -7.60 -15.85 13.80
CA PHE A 51 -8.88 -15.29 14.24
C PHE A 51 -10.06 -15.77 13.38
N ALA A 52 -9.82 -16.12 12.10
CA ALA A 52 -10.85 -16.55 11.16
C ALA A 52 -10.67 -18.00 10.66
N ARG A 53 -10.24 -18.92 11.53
CA ARG A 53 -9.82 -20.30 11.14
C ARG A 53 -10.87 -21.07 10.33
N ALA A 54 -12.15 -20.81 10.57
CA ALA A 54 -13.27 -21.43 9.87
C ALA A 54 -13.33 -21.11 8.36
N VAL A 55 -12.69 -20.02 7.92
CA VAL A 55 -12.68 -19.63 6.49
C VAL A 55 -11.56 -20.36 5.77
N PRO A 56 -11.80 -21.05 4.64
CA PRO A 56 -10.75 -21.72 3.89
C PRO A 56 -9.70 -20.74 3.33
N LEU A 57 -8.42 -21.10 3.44
CA LEU A 57 -7.30 -20.30 2.90
C LEU A 57 -7.38 -20.13 1.37
N THR A 58 -8.01 -21.08 0.67
CA THR A 58 -8.21 -21.06 -0.78
C THR A 58 -9.04 -19.86 -1.26
N LEU A 59 -9.97 -19.35 -0.44
CA LEU A 59 -10.76 -18.16 -0.77
C LEU A 59 -9.90 -16.89 -0.82
N PHE A 60 -8.89 -16.81 0.05
CA PHE A 60 -7.96 -15.68 0.12
C PHE A 60 -6.97 -15.64 -1.05
N ALA A 61 -6.71 -16.78 -1.71
CA ALA A 61 -5.88 -16.80 -2.92
C ALA A 61 -6.48 -15.94 -4.04
N ARG A 62 -7.81 -15.89 -4.17
CA ARG A 62 -8.50 -15.00 -5.13
C ARG A 62 -8.46 -13.53 -4.70
N LEU A 63 -8.60 -13.26 -3.39
CA LEU A 63 -8.48 -11.91 -2.83
C LEU A 63 -7.10 -11.30 -3.06
N SER A 64 -6.05 -12.12 -3.22
CA SER A 64 -4.72 -11.61 -3.55
C SER A 64 -4.66 -10.83 -4.86
N ALA A 65 -5.45 -11.21 -5.87
CA ALA A 65 -5.51 -10.47 -7.13
C ALA A 65 -6.09 -9.05 -6.93
N ILE A 66 -7.09 -8.93 -6.04
CA ILE A 66 -7.67 -7.65 -5.66
C ILE A 66 -6.66 -6.80 -4.90
N ALA A 67 -5.86 -7.41 -4.01
CA ALA A 67 -4.78 -6.72 -3.31
C ALA A 67 -3.75 -6.12 -4.29
N TRP A 68 -3.33 -6.89 -5.29
CA TRP A 68 -2.42 -6.42 -6.34
C TRP A 68 -3.04 -5.32 -7.20
N ALA A 69 -4.32 -5.44 -7.59
CA ALA A 69 -5.01 -4.39 -8.33
C ALA A 69 -5.09 -3.07 -7.52
N GLY A 70 -5.39 -3.16 -6.22
CA GLY A 70 -5.36 -2.02 -5.30
C GLY A 70 -3.99 -1.38 -5.20
N LEU A 71 -2.93 -2.19 -5.12
CA LEU A 71 -1.55 -1.71 -5.07
C LEU A 71 -1.16 -1.00 -6.38
N VAL A 72 -1.50 -1.56 -7.54
CA VAL A 72 -1.23 -0.93 -8.84
C VAL A 72 -1.94 0.41 -8.95
N LEU A 73 -3.24 0.46 -8.61
CA LEU A 73 -4.00 1.71 -8.57
C LEU A 73 -3.33 2.72 -7.65
N ASN A 74 -2.89 2.27 -6.47
CA ASN A 74 -2.24 3.13 -5.50
C ASN A 74 -0.89 3.68 -5.98
N ILE A 75 -0.08 2.86 -6.66
CA ILE A 75 1.20 3.28 -7.26
C ILE A 75 0.96 4.31 -8.37
N VAL A 76 0.06 4.02 -9.31
CA VAL A 76 -0.23 4.92 -10.44
C VAL A 76 -0.72 6.28 -9.95
N THR A 77 -1.68 6.28 -9.03
CA THR A 77 -2.19 7.53 -8.44
C THR A 77 -1.16 8.20 -7.54
N GLY A 78 -0.31 7.45 -6.84
CA GLY A 78 0.78 7.99 -6.02
C GLY A 78 1.84 8.70 -6.86
N LEU A 79 2.18 8.16 -8.03
CA LEU A 79 3.07 8.80 -9.00
C LEU A 79 2.45 10.07 -9.58
N ALA A 80 1.15 10.07 -9.85
CA ALA A 80 0.43 11.27 -10.28
C ALA A 80 0.44 12.35 -9.19
N LEU A 81 0.17 12.01 -7.92
CA LEU A 81 0.30 12.95 -6.80
C LEU A 81 1.73 13.48 -6.67
N PHE A 82 2.73 12.59 -6.77
CA PHE A 82 4.13 12.97 -6.72
C PHE A 82 4.50 13.96 -7.82
N SER A 83 3.96 13.79 -9.04
CA SER A 83 4.24 14.71 -10.15
C SER A 83 3.72 16.14 -9.94
N GLY A 84 2.74 16.36 -9.05
CA GLY A 84 2.24 17.70 -8.75
C GLY A 84 3.20 18.56 -7.93
N ASP A 85 4.02 17.94 -7.08
CA ASP A 85 5.06 18.64 -6.31
C ASP A 85 6.25 17.70 -5.97
N PRO A 86 7.00 17.28 -6.99
CA PRO A 86 7.98 16.20 -6.86
C PRO A 86 9.18 16.62 -6.01
N VAL A 87 9.57 17.91 -6.05
CA VAL A 87 10.66 18.45 -5.23
C VAL A 87 10.29 18.33 -3.75
N LYS A 88 9.08 18.74 -3.38
CA LYS A 88 8.63 18.71 -2.00
C LYS A 88 8.57 17.29 -1.43
N PHE A 89 8.00 16.35 -2.18
CA PHE A 89 7.95 14.95 -1.73
C PHE A 89 9.34 14.32 -1.66
N PHE A 90 10.21 14.57 -2.63
CA PHE A 90 11.54 13.95 -2.69
C PHE A 90 12.43 14.33 -1.49
N TYR A 91 12.34 15.57 -1.02
CA TYR A 91 13.14 16.03 0.13
C TYR A 91 12.47 15.79 1.48
N HIS A 92 11.25 15.24 1.52
CA HIS A 92 10.53 14.99 2.76
C HIS A 92 10.93 13.61 3.36
N PRO A 93 11.57 13.52 4.54
CA PRO A 93 12.05 12.24 5.08
C PRO A 93 10.94 11.21 5.29
N VAL A 94 9.74 11.65 5.71
CA VAL A 94 8.58 10.76 5.92
C VAL A 94 8.08 10.14 4.61
N PHE A 95 8.34 10.78 3.45
CA PHE A 95 8.03 10.18 2.15
C PHE A 95 8.85 8.91 1.93
N TRP A 96 10.16 8.95 2.18
CA TRP A 96 11.02 7.77 2.05
C TRP A 96 10.70 6.67 3.06
N ILE A 97 10.30 7.03 4.28
CA ILE A 97 9.78 6.07 5.26
C ILE A 97 8.52 5.39 4.70
N LYS A 98 7.56 6.16 4.17
CA LYS A 98 6.35 5.62 3.54
C LYS A 98 6.69 4.66 2.40
N ILE A 99 7.59 5.03 1.49
CA ILE A 99 7.99 4.18 0.35
C ILE A 99 8.66 2.88 0.84
N SER A 100 9.50 2.96 1.86
CA SER A 100 10.15 1.78 2.44
C SER A 100 9.12 0.82 3.05
N LEU A 101 8.16 1.34 3.80
CA LEU A 101 7.08 0.55 4.41
C LEU A 101 6.18 -0.10 3.37
N ILE A 102 5.80 0.61 2.31
CA ILE A 102 5.02 0.06 1.19
C ILE A 102 5.80 -1.06 0.48
N THR A 103 7.09 -0.84 0.23
CA THR A 103 7.95 -1.83 -0.43
C THR A 103 8.04 -3.11 0.41
N MET A 104 8.30 -2.98 1.70
CA MET A 104 8.34 -4.12 2.62
C MET A 104 6.97 -4.81 2.73
N GLY A 105 5.87 -4.05 2.83
CA GLY A 105 4.51 -4.56 2.84
C GLY A 105 4.14 -5.35 1.57
N ALA A 106 4.57 -4.88 0.40
CA ALA A 106 4.36 -5.55 -0.87
C ALA A 106 5.17 -6.86 -0.98
N VAL A 107 6.42 -6.87 -0.50
CA VAL A 107 7.25 -8.08 -0.41
C VAL A 107 6.59 -9.11 0.51
N LEU A 108 6.12 -8.70 1.70
CA LEU A 108 5.43 -9.61 2.62
C LEU A 108 4.12 -10.13 2.04
N LEU A 109 3.32 -9.29 1.35
CA LEU A 109 2.15 -9.74 0.62
C LEU A 109 2.51 -10.82 -0.41
N TRP A 110 3.56 -10.60 -1.21
CA TRP A 110 4.02 -11.60 -2.19
C TRP A 110 4.41 -12.93 -1.54
N LEU A 111 5.16 -12.90 -0.43
CA LEU A 111 5.54 -14.09 0.33
C LEU A 111 4.32 -14.85 0.85
N VAL A 112 3.34 -14.12 1.41
CA VAL A 112 2.09 -14.69 1.91
C VAL A 112 1.29 -15.34 0.78
N VAL A 113 1.14 -14.65 -0.35
CA VAL A 113 0.39 -15.18 -1.51
C VAL A 113 1.06 -16.43 -2.08
N ARG A 114 2.40 -16.44 -2.16
CA ARG A 114 3.16 -17.61 -2.58
C ARG A 114 2.94 -18.79 -1.62
N ALA A 115 3.01 -18.55 -0.31
CA ALA A 115 2.77 -19.58 0.69
C ALA A 115 1.34 -20.13 0.63
N LEU A 116 0.33 -19.26 0.46
CA LEU A 116 -1.08 -19.64 0.32
C LEU A 116 -1.31 -20.53 -0.91
N ARG A 117 -0.72 -20.18 -2.05
CA ARG A 117 -0.82 -20.98 -3.29
C ARG A 117 -0.18 -22.35 -3.14
N ASN A 118 0.99 -22.41 -2.48
CA ASN A 118 1.66 -23.68 -2.21
C ASN A 118 0.85 -24.56 -1.24
N ALA A 119 0.26 -23.98 -0.20
CA ALA A 119 -0.60 -24.70 0.74
C ALA A 119 -1.89 -25.21 0.08
N ALA A 120 -2.50 -24.42 -0.81
CA ALA A 120 -3.68 -24.86 -1.58
C ALA A 120 -3.40 -26.05 -2.52
N ALA A 121 -2.14 -26.25 -2.92
CA ALA A 121 -1.71 -27.42 -3.70
C ALA A 121 -1.46 -28.67 -2.83
N MET A 122 -1.49 -28.55 -1.49
CA MET A 122 -1.28 -29.64 -0.53
C MET A 122 -2.47 -29.72 0.46
N PRO A 123 -3.58 -30.38 0.09
CA PRO A 123 -4.84 -30.35 0.84
C PRO A 123 -4.79 -30.95 2.26
N GLU A 124 -3.77 -31.78 2.56
CA GLU A 124 -3.58 -32.47 3.84
C GLU A 124 -3.09 -31.54 4.97
N ALA A 125 -2.75 -30.29 4.67
CA ALA A 125 -2.33 -29.33 5.69
C ALA A 125 -3.54 -28.91 6.56
N GLY A 126 -3.50 -29.26 7.84
CA GLY A 126 -4.51 -28.87 8.83
C GLY A 126 -4.75 -27.35 8.92
N PRO A 127 -5.77 -26.91 9.68
CA PRO A 127 -6.23 -25.51 9.70
C PRO A 127 -5.25 -24.51 10.32
N ASP A 128 -4.20 -25.00 10.98
CA ASP A 128 -3.26 -24.19 11.75
C ASP A 128 -2.06 -23.73 10.92
N THR A 129 -1.85 -22.41 10.91
CA THR A 129 -0.74 -21.77 10.22
C THR A 129 0.55 -21.82 11.05
N PRO A 130 1.72 -22.11 10.45
CA PRO A 130 3.01 -22.10 11.16
C PRO A 130 3.34 -20.78 11.85
N ALA A 131 4.10 -20.83 12.95
CA ALA A 131 4.48 -19.64 13.72
C ALA A 131 5.18 -18.55 12.88
N GLY A 132 6.05 -18.95 11.94
CA GLY A 132 6.71 -18.03 11.02
C GLY A 132 5.72 -17.27 10.12
N ALA A 133 4.63 -17.91 9.68
CA ALA A 133 3.59 -17.24 8.89
C ALA A 133 2.82 -16.21 9.72
N LYS A 134 2.60 -16.49 11.01
CA LYS A 134 1.98 -15.53 11.94
C LYS A 134 2.86 -14.30 12.17
N LEU A 135 4.17 -14.48 12.31
CA LEU A 135 5.13 -13.38 12.40
C LEU A 135 5.10 -12.51 11.15
N VAL A 136 5.16 -13.12 9.95
CA VAL A 136 5.07 -12.41 8.67
C VAL A 136 3.75 -11.63 8.55
N ALA A 137 2.62 -12.22 8.95
CA ALA A 137 1.34 -11.53 8.96
C ALA A 137 1.33 -10.31 9.91
N GLY A 138 1.90 -10.46 11.11
CA GLY A 138 2.06 -9.35 12.07
C GLY A 138 2.91 -8.21 11.52
N CYS A 139 4.08 -8.52 10.93
CA CYS A 139 4.95 -7.52 10.31
C CYS A 139 4.26 -6.82 9.13
N SER A 140 3.53 -7.57 8.31
CA SER A 140 2.75 -7.01 7.19
C SER A 140 1.74 -5.98 7.67
N LEU A 141 0.95 -6.31 8.70
CA LEU A 141 -0.01 -5.38 9.30
C LEU A 141 0.68 -4.10 9.81
N ALA A 142 1.82 -4.25 10.49
CA ALA A 142 2.60 -3.11 10.99
C ALA A 142 3.10 -2.21 9.85
N PHE A 143 3.60 -2.78 8.74
CA PHE A 143 4.07 -2.01 7.60
C PHE A 143 2.94 -1.27 6.88
N TRP A 144 1.80 -1.91 6.64
CA TRP A 144 0.66 -1.24 6.02
C TRP A 144 0.06 -0.15 6.91
N ALA A 145 -0.06 -0.38 8.21
CA ALA A 145 -0.49 0.63 9.17
C ALA A 145 0.50 1.81 9.19
N GLY A 146 1.80 1.53 9.27
CA GLY A 146 2.84 2.53 9.22
C GLY A 146 2.81 3.36 7.94
N ALA A 147 2.58 2.73 6.77
CA ALA A 147 2.48 3.44 5.49
C ALA A 147 1.28 4.40 5.45
N ILE A 148 0.13 4.00 6.00
CA ILE A 148 -1.07 4.85 6.12
C ILE A 148 -0.79 6.04 7.06
N ILE A 149 -0.21 5.76 8.23
CA ILE A 149 0.15 6.80 9.21
C ILE A 149 1.15 7.78 8.60
N ALA A 150 2.21 7.29 7.96
CA ALA A 150 3.20 8.13 7.29
C ALA A 150 2.56 8.98 6.18
N GLY A 151 1.63 8.42 5.40
CA GLY A 151 0.87 9.17 4.40
C GLY A 151 0.07 10.34 4.98
N ARG A 152 -0.59 10.14 6.13
CA ARG A 152 -1.30 11.24 6.83
C ARG A 152 -0.35 12.23 7.47
N LEU A 153 0.77 11.75 8.00
CA LEU A 153 1.77 12.58 8.66
C LEU A 153 2.44 13.54 7.68
N ILE A 154 2.69 13.12 6.43
CA ILE A 154 3.19 14.00 5.37
C ILE A 154 2.28 15.22 5.26
N ALA A 155 0.97 15.04 5.09
CA ALA A 155 0.02 16.15 4.99
C ALA A 155 0.07 17.05 6.24
N TYR A 156 0.14 16.50 7.45
CA TYR A 156 0.10 17.33 8.67
C TYR A 156 1.39 18.08 8.97
N ILE A 157 2.55 17.46 8.79
CA ILE A 157 3.85 18.15 8.97
C ILE A 157 3.99 19.23 7.88
N GLU A 158 3.48 18.95 6.69
CA GLU A 158 3.47 19.86 5.56
C GLU A 158 2.59 21.10 5.78
N PHE A 159 1.42 20.97 6.42
CA PHE A 159 0.58 22.12 6.80
C PHE A 159 0.94 22.72 8.17
N GLY A 160 1.70 22.01 9.01
CA GLY A 160 2.07 22.45 10.36
C GLY A 160 3.31 23.35 10.41
N ASN A 161 4.24 23.22 9.47
CA ASN A 161 5.47 24.03 9.40
C ASN A 161 5.28 25.37 8.66
N GLY A 162 4.03 25.75 8.36
CA GLY A 162 3.65 26.98 7.68
C GLY A 162 2.98 28.03 8.58
N MET A 163 3.02 27.86 9.91
CA MET A 163 2.63 28.87 10.91
C MET A 163 3.82 29.31 11.73
#